data_AF-A0A8S3ID38-F1
#
_entry.id   AF-A0A8S3ID38-F1
#
_cell.length_a   1.000
_cell.length_b   1.000
_cell.length_c   1.000
_cell.angle_alpha   90.00
_cell.angle_beta   90.00
_cell.angle_gamma   90.00
#
_symmetry.space_group_name_H-M   'P 1'
#
loop_
_entity.id
_entity.type
_entity.pdbx_description
1 polymer ?
#
loop_
_entity_poly.entity_id
_entity_poly.type
_entity_poly.pdbx_seq_one_letter_code
_entity_poly.pdbx_strand_id
1 'polypeptide(L)' 'MVELSYQIDEKILNQIAGSMIGMALGDALGARVEFQPHRLLVENPVTDLQGGGTWGLSKGQ' A
#
# COMPACT_ATOMS: atom_id res chain seq x y z
N MET A 1 43.93 -3.84 1.32
CA MET A 1 42.47 -4.01 1.16
C MET A 1 41.91 -2.66 0.76
N VAL A 2 41.21 -2.58 -0.37
CA VAL A 2 40.52 -1.35 -0.80
C VAL A 2 39.09 -1.48 -0.32
N GLU A 3 38.63 -0.60 0.57
CA GLU A 3 37.21 -0.47 0.89
C GLU A 3 36.51 0.22 -0.29
N LEU A 4 35.63 -0.50 -0.96
CA LEU A 4 34.67 0.10 -1.89
C LEU A 4 33.53 0.67 -1.07
N SER A 5 33.55 1.99 -0.84
CA SER A 5 32.38 2.70 -0.32
C SER A 5 31.34 2.80 -1.44
N TYR A 6 30.24 2.07 -1.32
CA TYR A 6 29.10 2.27 -2.20
C TYR A 6 28.32 3.50 -1.73
N GLN A 7 28.17 4.49 -2.62
CA GLN A 7 27.39 5.67 -2.35
C GLN A 7 25.95 5.41 -2.82
N ILE A 8 25.01 5.36 -1.88
CA ILE A 8 23.59 5.18 -2.19
C ILE A 8 23.01 6.53 -2.61
N ASP A 9 22.29 6.54 -3.72
CA ASP A 9 21.41 7.66 -4.05
C ASP A 9 20.14 7.54 -3.19
N GLU A 10 20.07 8.37 -2.14
CA GLU A 10 18.95 8.40 -1.20
C GLU A 10 17.60 8.66 -1.88
N LYS A 11 17.58 9.39 -3.00
CA LYS A 11 16.35 9.63 -3.76
C LYS A 11 15.88 8.36 -4.44
N ILE A 12 16.79 7.61 -5.06
CA ILE A 12 16.47 6.32 -5.68
C ILE A 12 16.02 5.31 -4.62
N LEU A 13 16.74 5.23 -3.50
CA LEU A 13 16.37 4.35 -2.38
C LEU A 13 14.96 4.67 -1.87
N ASN A 14 14.65 5.96 -1.68
CA ASN A 14 13.33 6.39 -1.23
C ASN A 14 12.22 6.00 -2.23
N GLN A 15 12.47 6.12 -3.53
CA GLN A 15 11.51 5.72 -4.57
C GLN A 15 11.27 4.21 -4.58
N ILE A 16 12.34 3.41 -4.45
CA ILE A 16 12.23 1.95 -4.39
C ILE A 16 11.43 1.54 -3.15
N ALA A 17 11.81 2.02 -1.96
CA ALA A 17 11.10 1.74 -0.72
C ALA A 17 9.64 2.20 -0.79
N GLY A 18 9.41 3.41 -1.29
CA GLY A 18 8.08 3.99 -1.48
C GLY A 18 7.20 3.19 -2.42
N SER A 19 7.76 2.59 -3.48
CA SER A 19 7.01 1.71 -4.40
C SER A 19 6.56 0.42 -3.72
N MET A 20 7.43 -0.19 -2.91
CA MET A 20 7.11 -1.44 -2.20
C MET A 20 6.07 -1.19 -1.11
N ILE A 21 6.25 -0.12 -0.33
CA ILE A 21 5.29 0.28 0.71
C ILE A 21 3.97 0.73 0.08
N GLY A 22 4.03 1.51 -0.99
CA GLY A 22 2.85 2.00 -1.72
C GLY A 22 2.02 0.86 -2.31
N MET A 23 2.66 -0.18 -2.83
CA MET A 23 1.98 -1.40 -3.27
C MET A 23 1.22 -2.07 -2.12
N ALA A 24 1.88 -2.27 -0.97
CA ALA A 24 1.24 -2.87 0.20
C ALA A 24 0.09 -2.01 0.76
N LEU A 25 0.24 -0.68 0.76
CA LEU A 25 -0.84 0.24 1.14
C LEU A 25 -2.02 0.19 0.16
N GLY A 26 -1.74 0.09 -1.14
CA GLY A 26 -2.77 -0.03 -2.17
C GLY A 26 -3.58 -1.31 -2.03
N ASP A 27 -2.91 -2.43 -1.73
CA ASP A 27 -3.55 -3.73 -1.46
C ASP A 27 -4.47 -3.65 -0.23
N ALA A 28 -3.97 -3.20 0.92
CA ALA A 28 -4.75 -3.09 2.16
C ALA A 28 -5.93 -2.12 2.04
N LEU A 29 -5.81 -1.02 1.27
CA LEU A 29 -6.91 -0.11 0.97
C LEU A 29 -7.97 -0.77 0.07
N GLY A 30 -7.53 -1.51 -0.95
CA GLY A 30 -8.41 -2.15 -1.94
C GLY A 30 -9.14 -3.38 -1.39
N ALA A 31 -8.50 -4.17 -0.54
CA ALA A 31 -9.04 -5.42 -0.01
C ALA A 31 -10.37 -5.24 0.74
N ARG A 32 -10.55 -4.09 1.41
CA ARG A 32 -11.81 -3.75 2.11
C ARG A 32 -13.02 -3.75 1.18
N VAL A 33 -12.82 -3.37 -0.07
CA VAL A 33 -13.89 -3.11 -1.05
C VAL A 33 -13.85 -4.06 -2.24
N GLU A 34 -13.03 -5.10 -2.15
CA GLU A 34 -12.97 -6.16 -3.15
C GLU A 34 -14.37 -6.76 -3.38
N PHE A 35 -14.71 -6.98 -4.66
CA PHE A 35 -16.02 -7.48 -5.12
C PHE A 35 -17.23 -6.59 -4.80
N GLN A 36 -17.03 -5.33 -4.39
CA GLN A 36 -18.13 -4.38 -4.24
C GLN A 36 -18.45 -3.66 -5.56
N PRO A 37 -19.73 -3.39 -5.87
CA PRO A 37 -20.09 -2.60 -7.04
C PRO A 37 -19.59 -1.16 -6.91
N HIS A 38 -19.09 -0.60 -8.00
CA HIS A 38 -18.50 0.74 -8.05
C HIS A 38 -19.38 1.84 -7.44
N ARG A 39 -20.72 1.75 -7.58
CA ARG A 39 -21.66 2.71 -6.98
C ARG A 39 -21.46 2.88 -5.46
N LEU A 40 -21.12 1.81 -4.75
CA LEU A 40 -20.90 1.87 -3.30
C LEU A 40 -19.63 2.64 -2.95
N LEU A 41 -18.61 2.63 -3.82
CA LEU A 41 -17.38 3.40 -3.64
C LEU A 41 -17.57 4.89 -3.92
N VAL A 42 -18.47 5.23 -4.85
CA VAL A 42 -18.83 6.61 -5.12
C VAL A 42 -19.61 7.20 -3.94
N GLU A 43 -20.54 6.42 -3.37
CA GLU A 43 -21.33 6.83 -2.20
C GLU A 43 -20.50 6.83 -0.90
N ASN A 44 -19.59 5.86 -0.75
CA ASN A 44 -18.79 5.65 0.46
C ASN A 44 -17.31 5.42 0.08
N PRO A 45 -16.56 6.49 -0.26
CA PRO A 45 -15.17 6.37 -0.64
C PRO A 45 -14.30 5.85 0.50
N VAL A 46 -13.26 5.08 0.16
CA VAL A 46 -12.25 4.65 1.13
C VAL A 46 -11.29 5.81 1.39
N THR A 47 -11.25 6.31 2.62
CA THR A 47 -10.43 7.47 3.01
C THR A 47 -9.37 7.14 4.07
N ASP A 48 -9.35 5.91 4.58
CA ASP A 48 -8.39 5.42 5.56
C ASP A 48 -8.29 3.89 5.46
N LEU A 49 -7.25 3.31 6.06
CA LEU A 49 -7.14 1.88 6.26
C LEU A 49 -8.25 1.39 7.20
N GLN A 50 -8.97 0.37 6.76
CA GLN A 50 -10.08 -0.24 7.49
C GLN A 50 -9.97 -1.76 7.39
N GLY A 51 -10.36 -2.47 8.46
CA GLY A 51 -10.52 -3.92 8.41
C GLY A 51 -11.88 -4.34 7.82
N GLY A 52 -12.11 -5.65 7.74
CA GLY A 52 -13.33 -6.26 7.20
C GLY A 52 -13.15 -6.70 5.74
N GLY A 53 -14.10 -6.32 4.89
CA GLY A 53 -14.12 -6.76 3.48
C GLY A 53 -14.49 -8.24 3.34
N THR A 54 -14.27 -8.77 2.14
CA THR A 54 -14.64 -10.14 1.75
C THR A 54 -14.00 -11.20 2.65
N TRP A 55 -12.80 -10.92 3.15
CA TRP A 55 -11.98 -11.87 3.90
C TRP A 55 -11.96 -11.62 5.41
N GLY A 56 -12.64 -10.58 5.90
CA GLY A 56 -12.67 -10.24 7.33
C GLY A 56 -11.31 -9.82 7.90
N LEU A 57 -10.53 -9.05 7.13
CA LEU A 57 -9.15 -8.67 7.48
C LEU A 57 -9.08 -7.69 8.66
N SER A 58 -7.92 -7.66 9.34
CA SER A 58 -7.62 -6.60 10.30
C SER A 58 -7.31 -5.28 9.58
N LYS A 59 -7.35 -4.15 10.30
CA LYS A 59 -6.97 -2.85 9.72
C LYS A 59 -5.49 -2.87 9.29
N GLY A 60 -5.25 -2.59 8.00
CA GLY A 60 -3.90 -2.52 7.43
C GLY A 60 -3.29 -3.87 7.05
N GLN A 61 -4.10 -4.93 7.05
CA GLN A 61 -3.73 -6.28 6.66
C GLN A 61 -4.16 -6.56 5.22
#